data_AF-A0A812ELB2-F1
#
_entry.id   AF-A0A812ELB2-F1
#
_cell.length_a   1.000
_cell.length_b   1.000
_cell.length_c   1.000
_cell.angle_alpha   90.00
_cell.angle_beta   90.00
_cell.angle_gamma   90.00
#
_symmetry.space_group_name_H-M   'P 1'
#
loop_
_entity.id
_entity.type
_entity.pdbx_description
1 polymer ?
#
loop_
_entity_poly.entity_id
_entity_poly.type
_entity_poly.pdbx_seq_one_letter_code
_entity_poly.pdbx_strand_id
1 'polypeptide(L)'
;MRDSIRNLLSISRLGNQYMQSNKPWVLVKGTPEEKSRAGTVVSLSANIAALLSVLLEPFMPTTSRMIKTQLNIADETFVILDNIATYVKPGHKIGKPSPLFQKLETSLIQELKKKFMSETIKEKSKSPPPTSSPQVGSSDVEIEKLNQMVTEQGLKVRELKMNKAEKSVVDAEVAILIELKRNLAVKQGIDPSTLIGGGKKKGKKK
;
A
#
# COMPACT_ATOMS: atom_id res chain seq x y z
N MET A 1 -5.80 -9.94 -4.44
CA MET A 1 -5.45 -8.69 -5.15
C MET A 1 -4.22 -7.98 -4.57
N ARG A 2 -4.10 -7.76 -3.26
CA ARG A 2 -2.88 -7.13 -2.68
C ARG A 2 -1.65 -8.02 -2.81
N ASP A 3 -1.78 -9.31 -2.52
CA ASP A 3 -0.65 -10.25 -2.57
C ASP A 3 -0.18 -10.53 -4.00
N SER A 4 -1.10 -10.53 -4.98
CA SER A 4 -0.75 -10.66 -6.39
C SER A 4 0.14 -9.51 -6.87
N ILE A 5 -0.14 -8.26 -6.45
CA ILE A 5 0.73 -7.11 -6.78
C ILE A 5 2.09 -7.25 -6.09
N ARG A 6 2.13 -7.73 -4.83
CA ARG A 6 3.41 -7.96 -4.14
C ARG A 6 4.26 -9.02 -4.85
N ASN A 7 3.64 -10.09 -5.35
CA ASN A 7 4.32 -11.13 -6.11
C ASN A 7 4.84 -10.59 -7.45
N LEU A 8 4.03 -9.80 -8.16
CA LEU A 8 4.45 -9.10 -9.39
C LEU A 8 5.70 -8.22 -9.14
N LEU A 9 5.65 -7.38 -8.11
CA LEU A 9 6.77 -6.51 -7.75
C LEU A 9 8.01 -7.31 -7.30
N SER A 10 7.81 -8.49 -6.70
CA SER A 10 8.91 -9.39 -6.34
C SER A 10 9.63 -9.94 -7.58
N ILE A 11 8.90 -10.29 -8.65
CA ILE A 11 9.49 -10.70 -9.93
C ILE A 11 10.32 -9.55 -10.52
N SER A 12 9.78 -8.33 -10.52
CA SER A 12 10.51 -7.13 -10.96
C SER A 12 11.79 -6.92 -10.14
N ARG A 13 11.73 -7.08 -8.81
CA ARG A 13 12.91 -7.00 -7.94
C ARG A 13 13.98 -8.03 -8.29
N LEU A 14 13.60 -9.27 -8.59
CA LEU A 14 14.54 -10.32 -9.03
C LEU A 14 15.20 -9.96 -10.37
N GLY A 15 14.43 -9.44 -11.33
CA GLY A 15 14.98 -8.95 -12.60
C GLY A 15 16.01 -7.83 -12.43
N ASN A 16 15.72 -6.87 -11.55
CA ASN A 16 16.65 -5.79 -11.21
C ASN A 16 17.93 -6.32 -10.53
N GLN A 17 17.79 -7.25 -9.59
CA GLN A 17 18.94 -7.90 -8.95
C GLN A 17 19.79 -8.65 -9.98
N TYR A 18 19.18 -9.37 -10.91
CA TYR A 18 19.88 -10.09 -11.98
C TYR A 18 20.68 -9.14 -12.88
N MET A 19 20.08 -8.03 -13.30
CA MET A 19 20.78 -6.97 -14.06
C MET A 19 21.95 -6.38 -13.28
N GLN A 20 21.75 -6.10 -11.98
CA GLN A 20 22.77 -5.49 -11.14
C GLN A 20 23.95 -6.41 -10.84
N SER A 21 23.70 -7.71 -10.64
CA SER A 21 24.75 -8.70 -10.39
C SER A 21 25.59 -8.97 -11.62
N ASN A 22 24.99 -8.99 -12.82
CA ASN A 22 25.70 -9.28 -14.07
C ASN A 22 26.29 -8.03 -14.74
N LYS A 23 25.83 -6.82 -14.42
CA LYS A 23 26.34 -5.52 -14.93
C LYS A 23 26.58 -5.53 -16.45
N PRO A 24 25.56 -5.80 -17.29
CA PRO A 24 25.73 -5.95 -18.74
C PRO A 24 26.30 -4.70 -19.43
N TRP A 25 26.07 -3.50 -18.87
CA TRP A 25 26.64 -2.23 -19.37
C TRP A 25 28.16 -2.13 -19.20
N VAL A 26 28.75 -2.96 -18.34
CA VAL A 26 30.21 -3.13 -18.20
C VAL A 26 30.68 -4.23 -19.14
N LEU A 27 30.03 -5.41 -19.08
CA LEU A 27 30.41 -6.59 -19.88
C LEU A 27 30.40 -6.34 -21.39
N VAL A 28 29.48 -5.49 -21.87
CA VAL A 28 29.39 -5.14 -23.30
C VAL A 28 30.66 -4.42 -23.82
N LYS A 29 31.48 -3.86 -22.93
CA LYS A 29 32.75 -3.19 -23.28
C LYS A 29 33.96 -4.12 -23.20
N GLY A 30 33.78 -5.36 -22.77
CA GLY A 30 34.84 -6.34 -22.57
C GLY A 30 35.13 -7.20 -23.81
N THR A 31 35.58 -8.42 -23.53
CA THR A 31 35.91 -9.47 -24.50
C THR A 31 34.70 -9.94 -25.31
N PRO A 32 34.89 -10.64 -26.45
CA PRO A 32 33.78 -11.20 -27.24
C PRO A 32 32.87 -12.13 -26.42
N GLU A 33 33.43 -12.90 -25.48
CA GLU A 33 32.67 -13.77 -24.59
C GLU A 33 31.81 -12.97 -23.60
N GLU A 34 32.37 -11.93 -22.99
CA GLU A 34 31.63 -11.03 -22.10
C GLU A 34 30.51 -10.28 -22.82
N LYS A 35 30.73 -9.89 -24.08
CA LYS A 35 29.68 -9.31 -24.94
C LYS A 35 28.54 -10.29 -25.19
N SER A 36 28.85 -11.55 -25.46
CA SER A 36 27.83 -12.61 -25.60
C SER A 36 27.03 -12.78 -24.30
N ARG A 37 27.72 -12.77 -23.15
CA ARG A 37 27.07 -12.83 -21.84
C ARG A 37 26.18 -11.61 -21.59
N ALA A 38 26.63 -10.41 -21.93
CA ALA A 38 25.84 -9.18 -21.82
C ALA A 38 24.55 -9.28 -22.65
N GLY A 39 24.64 -9.76 -23.89
CA GLY A 39 23.47 -9.98 -24.75
C GLY A 39 22.48 -10.97 -24.15
N THR A 40 22.97 -12.07 -23.57
CA THR A 40 22.12 -13.07 -22.88
C THR A 40 21.37 -12.45 -21.70
N VAL A 41 22.09 -11.67 -20.87
CA VAL A 41 21.51 -11.01 -19.69
C VAL A 41 20.42 -10.02 -20.11
N VAL A 42 20.70 -9.17 -21.11
CA VAL A 42 19.75 -8.18 -21.62
C VAL A 42 18.53 -8.85 -22.26
N SER A 43 18.73 -9.92 -23.02
CA SER A 43 17.65 -10.70 -23.64
C SER A 43 16.71 -11.29 -22.58
N LEU A 44 17.27 -11.89 -21.52
CA LEU A 44 16.46 -12.42 -20.42
C LEU A 44 15.70 -11.30 -19.70
N SER A 45 16.35 -10.17 -19.41
CA SER A 45 15.69 -9.03 -18.76
C SER A 45 14.58 -8.43 -19.61
N ALA A 46 14.73 -8.39 -20.94
CA ALA A 46 13.67 -7.97 -21.85
C ALA A 46 12.47 -8.93 -21.83
N ASN A 47 12.73 -10.24 -21.75
CA ASN A 47 11.66 -11.24 -21.62
C ASN A 47 10.95 -11.17 -20.25
N ILE A 48 11.68 -10.89 -19.17
CA ILE A 48 11.06 -10.61 -17.85
C ILE A 48 10.18 -9.36 -17.93
N ALA A 49 10.62 -8.30 -18.61
CA ALA A 49 9.82 -7.09 -18.81
C ALA A 49 8.55 -7.38 -19.64
N ALA A 50 8.64 -8.22 -20.67
CA ALA A 50 7.49 -8.68 -21.45
C ALA A 50 6.48 -9.44 -20.57
N LEU A 51 6.95 -10.38 -19.74
CA LEU A 51 6.09 -11.10 -18.79
C LEU A 51 5.42 -10.14 -17.79
N LEU A 52 6.17 -9.19 -17.24
CA LEU A 52 5.63 -8.18 -16.31
C LEU A 52 4.53 -7.35 -16.96
N SER A 53 4.63 -7.04 -18.27
CA SER A 53 3.56 -6.31 -18.97
C SER A 53 2.24 -7.09 -18.95
N VAL A 54 2.27 -8.39 -19.27
CA VAL A 54 1.08 -9.26 -19.28
C VAL A 54 0.47 -9.37 -17.87
N LEU A 55 1.31 -9.55 -16.84
CA LEU A 55 0.85 -9.68 -15.46
C LEU A 55 0.35 -8.35 -14.87
N LEU A 56 0.80 -7.21 -15.39
CA LEU A 56 0.42 -5.87 -14.94
C LEU A 56 -0.91 -5.40 -15.54
N GLU A 57 -1.36 -5.98 -16.66
CA GLU A 57 -2.60 -5.61 -17.38
C GLU A 57 -3.83 -5.40 -16.48
N PRO A 58 -4.20 -6.30 -15.55
CA PRO A 58 -5.38 -6.10 -14.69
C PRO A 58 -5.23 -4.99 -13.64
N PHE A 59 -4.03 -4.42 -13.47
CA PHE A 59 -3.74 -3.37 -12.49
C PHE A 59 -3.42 -2.02 -13.14
N MET A 60 -2.63 -2.02 -14.22
CA MET A 60 -2.22 -0.82 -14.96
C MET A 60 -2.20 -1.11 -16.48
N PRO A 61 -3.38 -1.17 -17.14
CA PRO A 61 -3.48 -1.54 -18.56
C PRO A 61 -2.73 -0.55 -19.46
N THR A 62 -2.76 0.75 -19.14
CA THR A 62 -2.01 1.78 -19.87
C THR A 62 -0.51 1.52 -19.81
N THR A 63 0.03 1.25 -18.62
CA THR A 63 1.47 0.99 -18.45
C THR A 63 1.89 -0.32 -19.10
N SER A 64 1.07 -1.37 -19.00
CA SER A 64 1.28 -2.63 -19.71
C SER A 64 1.38 -2.40 -21.22
N ARG A 65 0.44 -1.66 -21.81
CA ARG A 65 0.46 -1.31 -23.23
C ARG A 65 1.71 -0.50 -23.60
N MET A 66 2.11 0.46 -22.78
CA MET A 66 3.36 1.23 -23.00
C MET A 66 4.58 0.31 -23.05
N ILE A 67 4.71 -0.64 -22.12
CA ILE A 67 5.81 -1.61 -22.13
C ILE A 67 5.80 -2.43 -23.43
N LYS A 68 4.63 -2.92 -23.83
CA LYS A 68 4.46 -3.73 -25.05
C LYS A 68 4.82 -2.98 -26.32
N THR A 69 4.39 -1.72 -26.44
CA THR A 69 4.76 -0.84 -27.55
C THR A 69 6.26 -0.58 -27.57
N GLN A 70 6.89 -0.34 -26.42
CA GLN A 70 8.35 -0.17 -26.34
C GLN A 70 9.11 -1.45 -26.69
N LEU A 71 8.58 -2.62 -26.32
CA LEU A 71 9.14 -3.92 -26.69
C LEU A 71 8.76 -4.36 -28.11
N ASN A 72 7.84 -3.66 -28.77
CA ASN A 72 7.31 -3.99 -30.09
C ASN A 72 6.73 -5.42 -30.16
N ILE A 73 5.89 -5.79 -29.18
CA ILE A 73 5.25 -7.11 -29.08
C ILE A 73 3.77 -6.99 -29.47
N ALA A 74 3.25 -7.96 -30.25
CA ALA A 74 1.86 -7.99 -30.67
C ALA A 74 0.88 -8.20 -29.50
N ASP A 75 -0.28 -7.55 -29.56
CA ASP A 75 -1.31 -7.63 -28.51
C ASP A 75 -1.88 -9.06 -28.37
N GLU A 76 -1.85 -9.91 -29.39
CA GLU A 76 -2.31 -11.31 -29.33
C GLU A 76 -1.57 -12.18 -28.27
N THR A 77 -0.50 -11.65 -27.70
CA THR A 77 0.36 -12.28 -26.69
C THR A 77 -0.17 -12.11 -25.25
N PHE A 78 -1.40 -11.61 -25.04
CA PHE A 78 -2.03 -11.43 -23.71
C PHE A 78 -2.57 -12.73 -23.10
N VAL A 79 -1.81 -13.81 -23.16
CA VAL A 79 -2.20 -15.07 -22.51
C VAL A 79 -1.27 -15.33 -21.35
N ILE A 80 -1.84 -15.54 -20.16
CA ILE A 80 -1.09 -16.04 -19.02
C ILE A 80 -0.79 -17.50 -19.32
N LEU A 81 0.48 -17.80 -19.53
CA LEU A 81 0.96 -19.16 -19.71
C LEU A 81 1.43 -19.72 -18.37
N ASP A 82 1.32 -21.03 -18.19
CA ASP A 82 1.86 -21.72 -17.01
C ASP A 82 3.40 -21.66 -16.94
N ASN A 83 4.03 -21.28 -18.05
CA ASN A 83 5.48 -21.25 -18.24
C ASN A 83 5.95 -19.84 -18.62
N ILE A 84 7.21 -19.50 -18.30
CA ILE A 84 7.85 -18.29 -18.83
C ILE A 84 8.12 -18.49 -20.32
N ALA A 85 7.32 -17.83 -21.17
CA ALA A 85 7.55 -17.82 -22.60
C ALA A 85 8.64 -16.81 -23.01
N THR A 86 9.34 -17.14 -24.09
CA THR A 86 10.30 -16.24 -24.73
C THR A 86 9.57 -15.40 -25.77
N TYR A 87 9.15 -14.21 -25.38
CA TYR A 87 8.46 -13.25 -26.24
C TYR A 87 9.43 -12.49 -27.15
N VAL A 88 10.59 -12.10 -26.62
CA VAL A 88 11.65 -11.40 -27.36
C VAL A 88 12.66 -12.43 -27.83
N LYS A 89 12.50 -12.89 -29.07
CA LYS A 89 13.42 -13.83 -29.73
C LYS A 89 14.70 -13.13 -30.21
N PRO A 90 15.82 -13.86 -30.38
CA PRO A 90 17.01 -13.31 -31.00
C PRO A 90 16.70 -12.68 -32.37
N GLY A 91 17.21 -11.47 -32.62
CA GLY A 91 16.94 -10.70 -33.85
C GLY A 91 15.68 -9.82 -33.80
N HIS A 92 14.87 -9.91 -32.73
CA HIS A 92 13.73 -9.03 -32.52
C HIS A 92 14.15 -7.56 -32.35
N LYS A 93 13.49 -6.65 -33.06
CA LYS A 93 13.72 -5.22 -32.95
C LYS A 93 12.73 -4.60 -31.97
N ILE A 94 13.25 -4.15 -30.84
CA ILE A 94 12.50 -3.36 -29.86
C ILE A 94 12.22 -1.94 -30.42
N GLY A 95 11.17 -1.31 -29.91
CA GLY A 95 10.85 0.09 -30.19
C GLY A 95 11.73 1.06 -29.41
N LYS A 96 11.31 2.33 -29.34
CA LYS A 96 12.04 3.38 -28.61
C LYS A 96 11.69 3.31 -27.12
N PRO A 97 12.65 3.01 -26.22
CA PRO A 97 12.38 2.99 -24.79
C PRO A 97 12.10 4.41 -24.27
N SER A 98 11.13 4.55 -23.38
CA SER A 98 10.81 5.78 -22.68
C SER A 98 10.46 5.50 -21.21
N PRO A 99 10.74 6.42 -20.27
CA PRO A 99 10.42 6.22 -18.86
C PRO A 99 8.92 5.95 -18.66
N LEU A 100 8.60 4.85 -17.96
CA LEU A 100 7.20 4.42 -17.73
C LEU A 100 6.53 5.18 -16.58
N PHE A 101 7.31 5.59 -15.58
CA PHE A 101 6.81 6.25 -14.39
C PHE A 101 7.56 7.55 -14.17
N GLN A 102 6.80 8.60 -13.86
CA GLN A 102 7.35 9.87 -13.39
C GLN A 102 7.36 9.87 -11.87
N LYS A 103 8.41 10.46 -11.30
CA LYS A 103 8.49 10.68 -9.86
C LYS A 103 7.42 11.69 -9.46
N LEU A 104 6.64 11.38 -8.43
CA LEU A 104 5.74 12.34 -7.83
C LEU A 104 6.52 13.28 -6.92
N GLU A 105 6.53 14.56 -7.25
CA GLU A 105 7.21 15.58 -6.44
C GLU A 105 6.39 15.95 -5.20
N THR A 106 7.10 16.23 -4.10
CA THR A 106 6.47 16.51 -2.81
C THR A 106 5.55 17.73 -2.85
N SER A 107 5.90 18.73 -3.67
CA SER A 107 5.08 19.92 -3.90
C SER A 107 3.72 19.59 -4.51
N LEU A 108 3.71 18.77 -5.57
CA LEU A 108 2.48 18.31 -6.22
C LEU A 108 1.62 17.48 -5.26
N ILE A 109 2.24 16.63 -4.43
CA ILE A 109 1.53 15.87 -3.40
C ILE A 109 0.86 16.81 -2.39
N GLN A 110 1.55 17.86 -1.94
CA GLN A 110 1.00 18.84 -1.00
C GLN A 110 -0.14 19.66 -1.62
N GLU A 111 0.00 20.06 -2.87
CA GLU A 111 -1.03 20.78 -3.63
C GLU A 111 -2.30 19.92 -3.78
N LEU A 112 -2.16 18.68 -4.23
CA LEU A 112 -3.28 17.75 -4.38
C LEU A 112 -3.94 17.44 -3.03
N LYS A 113 -3.16 17.27 -1.96
CA LYS A 113 -3.70 17.11 -0.60
C LYS A 113 -4.53 18.32 -0.20
N LYS A 114 -4.02 19.55 -0.40
CA LYS A 114 -4.76 20.78 -0.04
C LYS A 114 -6.06 20.89 -0.85
N LYS A 115 -6.01 20.59 -2.15
CA LYS A 115 -7.15 20.64 -3.06
C LYS A 115 -8.25 19.65 -2.66
N PHE A 116 -7.91 18.38 -2.45
CA PHE A 116 -8.92 17.33 -2.25
C PHE A 116 -9.27 17.04 -0.78
N MET A 117 -8.40 17.36 0.20
CA MET A 117 -8.75 17.21 1.63
C MET A 117 -9.71 18.32 2.11
N SER A 118 -9.72 19.49 1.48
CA SER A 118 -10.64 20.58 1.83
C SER A 118 -12.05 20.39 1.23
N GLU A 119 -12.17 19.69 0.10
CA GLU A 119 -13.46 19.37 -0.54
C GLU A 119 -14.17 18.18 0.13
N THR A 120 -13.43 17.19 0.64
CA THR A 120 -14.02 16.03 1.34
C THR A 120 -14.74 16.41 2.65
N ILE A 121 -14.38 17.55 3.26
CA ILE A 121 -15.08 18.10 4.45
C ILE A 121 -16.32 18.92 4.04
N LYS A 122 -16.36 19.48 2.82
CA LYS A 122 -17.51 20.25 2.30
C LYS A 122 -18.59 19.38 1.66
N GLU A 123 -18.29 18.17 1.20
CA GLU A 123 -19.30 17.25 0.65
C GLU A 123 -19.99 16.36 1.69
N LYS A 124 -19.37 16.12 2.87
CA LYS A 124 -20.09 15.47 3.99
C LYS A 124 -21.21 16.34 4.59
N SER A 125 -21.33 17.60 4.20
CA SER A 125 -22.39 18.53 4.63
C SER A 125 -23.44 18.84 3.55
N LYS A 126 -23.42 18.16 2.40
CA LYS A 126 -24.44 18.32 1.33
C LYS A 126 -24.91 16.99 0.72
N SER A 127 -25.38 16.07 1.55
CA SER A 127 -26.32 15.04 1.09
C SER A 127 -27.76 15.48 1.40
N PRO A 128 -28.71 15.29 0.45
CA PRO A 128 -30.10 15.74 0.58
C PRO A 128 -30.86 14.93 1.65
N PRO A 129 -31.90 15.52 2.27
CA PRO A 129 -32.62 14.90 3.38
C PRO A 129 -33.42 13.67 2.91
N PRO A 130 -33.28 12.49 3.54
CA PRO A 130 -34.34 11.50 3.48
C PRO A 130 -35.50 12.03 4.33
N THR A 131 -36.60 12.29 3.64
CA THR A 131 -37.87 12.71 4.22
C THR A 131 -38.55 11.50 4.86
N SER A 132 -39.17 11.72 6.03
CA SER A 132 -40.10 10.86 6.79
C SER A 132 -39.55 9.51 7.27
N SER A 133 -39.54 9.16 8.56
CA SER A 133 -40.47 9.46 9.66
C SER A 133 -39.78 9.26 11.04
N PRO A 134 -40.36 9.74 12.15
CA PRO A 134 -39.64 10.26 13.31
C PRO A 134 -39.51 9.25 14.46
N GLN A 135 -38.33 9.10 15.06
CA GLN A 135 -38.17 8.90 16.51
C GLN A 135 -36.85 9.49 17.02
N VAL A 136 -36.97 10.26 18.09
CA VAL A 136 -35.91 10.97 18.81
C VAL A 136 -35.04 9.97 19.58
N GLY A 137 -33.71 10.11 19.47
CA GLY A 137 -32.76 9.49 20.38
C GLY A 137 -31.58 10.43 20.62
N SER A 138 -31.61 11.17 21.74
CA SER A 138 -30.51 11.99 22.25
C SER A 138 -29.20 11.20 22.51
N SER A 139 -29.27 9.87 22.41
CA SER A 139 -28.19 8.92 22.64
C SER A 139 -27.11 8.90 21.55
N ASP A 140 -27.45 9.12 20.28
CA ASP A 140 -26.46 8.95 19.18
C ASP A 140 -25.41 10.06 19.14
N VAL A 141 -25.80 11.30 19.44
CA VAL A 141 -24.88 12.45 19.51
C VAL A 141 -23.90 12.30 20.68
N GLU A 142 -24.35 11.74 21.80
CA GLU A 142 -23.50 11.48 22.95
C GLU A 142 -22.53 10.31 22.73
N ILE A 143 -22.95 9.27 21.99
CA ILE A 143 -22.08 8.16 21.60
C ILE A 143 -20.97 8.64 20.67
N GLU A 144 -21.28 9.53 19.72
CA GLU A 144 -20.27 10.09 18.81
C GLU A 144 -19.27 10.98 19.56
N LYS A 145 -19.73 11.80 20.52
CA LYS A 145 -18.87 12.60 21.39
C LYS A 145 -17.96 11.74 22.28
N LEU A 146 -18.47 10.64 22.84
CA LEU A 146 -17.67 9.70 23.64
C LEU A 146 -16.60 8.99 22.79
N ASN A 147 -16.92 8.62 21.54
CA ASN A 147 -15.95 8.03 20.62
C ASN A 147 -14.78 8.98 20.31
N GLN A 148 -15.06 10.27 20.13
CA GLN A 148 -14.04 11.29 19.93
C GLN A 148 -13.14 11.42 21.17
N MET A 149 -13.73 11.53 22.37
CA MET A 149 -12.98 11.61 23.62
C MET A 149 -12.10 10.38 23.89
N VAL A 150 -12.57 9.17 23.57
CA VAL A 150 -11.76 7.93 23.67
C VAL A 150 -10.56 7.97 22.71
N THR A 151 -10.75 8.51 21.52
CA THR A 151 -9.68 8.61 20.50
C THR A 151 -8.61 9.61 20.92
N GLU A 152 -9.02 10.79 21.37
CA GLU A 152 -8.12 11.85 21.86
C GLU A 152 -7.31 11.37 23.07
N GLN A 153 -7.98 10.75 24.04
CA GLN A 153 -7.33 10.22 25.24
C GLN A 153 -6.34 9.08 24.90
N GLY A 154 -6.67 8.24 23.92
CA GLY A 154 -5.77 7.19 23.43
C GLY A 154 -4.50 7.74 22.78
N LEU A 155 -4.60 8.84 22.03
CA LEU A 155 -3.45 9.53 21.46
C LEU A 155 -2.57 10.14 22.55
N LYS A 156 -3.17 10.78 23.56
CA LYS A 156 -2.46 11.39 24.68
C LYS A 156 -1.68 10.36 25.51
N VAL A 157 -2.27 9.20 25.82
CA VAL A 157 -1.56 8.09 26.49
C VAL A 157 -0.39 7.58 25.63
N ARG A 158 -0.56 7.49 24.31
CA ARG A 158 0.48 7.04 23.38
C ARG A 158 1.64 8.04 23.32
N GLU A 159 1.33 9.34 23.31
CA GLU A 159 2.31 10.43 23.33
C GLU A 159 3.08 10.46 24.66
N LEU A 160 2.39 10.36 25.81
CA LEU A 160 3.03 10.30 27.13
C LEU A 160 3.97 9.09 27.26
N LYS A 161 3.62 7.95 26.67
CA LYS A 161 4.49 6.77 26.61
C LYS A 161 5.71 6.96 25.68
N MET A 162 5.56 7.70 24.57
CA MET A 162 6.67 8.03 23.68
C MET A 162 7.64 9.03 24.30
N ASN A 163 7.11 10.00 25.05
CA ASN A 163 7.89 11.05 25.71
C ASN A 163 8.51 10.61 27.05
N LYS A 164 8.41 9.31 27.40
CA LYS A 164 8.90 8.74 28.68
C LYS A 164 8.43 9.53 29.90
N ALA A 165 7.17 9.96 29.88
CA ALA A 165 6.55 10.64 31.01
C ALA A 165 6.52 9.73 32.26
N GLU A 166 6.35 10.34 33.42
CA GLU A 166 6.33 9.64 34.69
C GLU A 166 5.24 8.56 34.73
N LYS A 167 5.57 7.39 35.29
CA LYS A 167 4.68 6.21 35.28
C LYS A 167 3.34 6.49 35.99
N SER A 168 3.35 7.31 37.04
CA SER A 168 2.14 7.74 37.76
C SER A 168 1.17 8.49 36.84
N VAL A 169 1.68 9.38 35.99
CA VAL A 169 0.91 10.20 35.04
C VAL A 169 0.35 9.33 33.92
N VAL A 170 1.14 8.38 33.41
CA VAL A 170 0.67 7.43 32.38
C VAL A 170 -0.43 6.51 32.94
N ASP A 171 -0.28 6.02 34.17
CA ASP A 171 -1.25 5.12 34.80
C ASP A 171 -2.58 5.85 35.10
N ALA A 172 -2.52 7.12 35.53
CA ALA A 172 -3.71 7.97 35.71
C ALA A 172 -4.48 8.18 34.39
N GLU A 173 -3.76 8.49 33.30
CA GLU A 173 -4.38 8.76 32.00
C GLU A 173 -4.97 7.48 31.36
N VAL A 174 -4.34 6.33 31.61
CA VAL A 174 -4.86 5.00 31.22
C VAL A 174 -6.14 4.67 31.99
N ALA A 175 -6.24 5.01 33.27
CA ALA A 175 -7.46 4.81 34.05
C ALA A 175 -8.64 5.60 33.47
N ILE A 176 -8.40 6.85 33.07
CA ILE A 176 -9.41 7.69 32.40
C ILE A 176 -9.82 7.08 31.05
N LEU A 177 -8.87 6.56 30.27
CA LEU A 177 -9.17 5.90 29.00
C LEU A 177 -10.04 4.64 29.17
N ILE A 178 -9.81 3.87 30.24
CA ILE A 178 -10.63 2.68 30.57
C ILE A 178 -12.06 3.11 30.94
N GLU A 179 -12.20 4.17 31.73
CA GLU A 179 -13.50 4.70 32.15
C GLU A 179 -14.31 5.25 30.96
N LEU A 180 -13.65 6.00 30.06
CA LEU A 180 -14.29 6.48 28.83
C LEU A 180 -14.77 5.34 27.92
N LYS A 181 -13.97 4.26 27.80
CA LYS A 181 -14.36 3.05 27.06
C LYS A 181 -15.50 2.29 27.73
N ARG A 182 -15.54 2.27 29.06
CA ARG A 182 -16.65 1.67 29.83
C ARG A 182 -17.95 2.43 29.57
N ASN A 183 -17.92 3.76 29.66
CA ASN A 183 -19.09 4.60 29.41
C ASN A 183 -19.58 4.49 27.97
N LEU A 184 -18.66 4.33 27.01
CA LEU A 184 -19.00 4.08 25.61
C LEU A 184 -19.69 2.72 25.45
N ALA A 185 -19.16 1.65 26.06
CA ALA A 185 -19.75 0.31 26.00
C ALA A 185 -21.15 0.25 26.62
N VAL A 186 -21.34 0.87 27.79
CA VAL A 186 -22.64 0.97 28.47
C VAL A 186 -23.65 1.70 27.58
N LYS A 187 -23.26 2.79 26.91
CA LYS A 187 -24.16 3.53 26.00
C LYS A 187 -24.44 2.81 24.68
N GLN A 188 -23.55 1.92 24.24
CA GLN A 188 -23.74 1.09 23.05
C GLN A 188 -24.47 -0.24 23.33
N GLY A 189 -24.85 -0.50 24.58
CA GLY A 189 -25.50 -1.76 24.98
C GLY A 189 -24.58 -2.98 24.90
N ILE A 190 -23.27 -2.78 24.89
CA ILE A 190 -22.25 -3.83 24.80
C ILE A 190 -21.73 -4.14 26.20
N ASP A 191 -21.68 -5.42 26.55
CA ASP A 191 -21.29 -5.88 27.88
C ASP A 191 -19.87 -5.38 28.26
N PRO A 192 -19.72 -4.59 29.35
CA PRO A 192 -18.48 -3.91 29.72
C PRO A 192 -17.35 -4.87 30.14
N SER A 193 -17.65 -6.15 30.34
CA SER A 193 -16.69 -7.21 30.67
C SER A 193 -15.76 -7.58 29.50
N THR A 194 -16.15 -7.29 28.26
CA THR A 194 -15.38 -7.65 27.04
C THR A 194 -14.15 -6.79 26.77
N LEU A 195 -14.03 -5.63 27.44
CA LEU A 195 -12.95 -4.65 27.20
C LEU A 195 -11.74 -4.82 28.14
N ILE A 196 -11.82 -5.72 29.13
CA ILE A 196 -10.74 -6.02 30.08
C ILE A 196 -10.04 -7.32 29.66
N GLY A 197 -9.35 -7.29 28.52
CA GLY A 197 -8.70 -8.48 27.96
C GLY A 197 -7.33 -8.19 27.36
N GLY A 198 -6.30 -7.99 28.19
CA GLY A 198 -4.95 -7.78 27.68
C GLY A 198 -3.85 -7.56 28.71
N GLY A 199 -3.72 -8.44 29.72
CA GLY A 199 -2.68 -8.33 30.74
C GLY A 199 -2.06 -9.68 31.15
N LYS A 200 -0.94 -10.05 30.49
CA LYS A 200 0.12 -10.96 30.97
C LYS A 200 -0.29 -12.33 31.56
N LYS A 201 -0.31 -13.37 30.73
CA LYS A 201 0.21 -14.70 31.14
C LYS A 201 1.75 -14.63 31.12
N LYS A 202 2.35 -14.31 32.26
CA LYS A 202 3.79 -14.56 32.53
C LYS A 202 3.85 -15.43 33.79
N GLY A 203 3.60 -16.72 33.62
CA GLY A 203 3.77 -17.71 34.69
C GLY A 203 5.26 -18.04 34.85
N LYS A 204 5.80 -17.80 36.05
CA LYS A 204 7.05 -18.43 36.51
C LYS A 204 6.86 -18.88 37.95
N LYS A 205 7.12 -20.19 38.15
CA LYS A 205 7.42 -20.94 39.38
C LYS A 205 6.32 -21.17 40.41
N LYS A 206 6.01 -22.45 40.62
CA LYS A 206 6.39 -23.11 41.87
C LYS A 206 7.38 -24.22 41.53
#